data_AF-A0A3M1JB69-F1
#
_entry.id   AF-A0A3M1JB69-F1
#
_cell.length_a   1.000
_cell.length_b   1.000
_cell.length_c   1.000
_cell.angle_alpha   90.00
_cell.angle_beta   90.00
_cell.angle_gamma   90.00
#
_symmetry.space_group_name_H-M   'P 1'
#
loop_
_entity.id
_entity.type
_entity.pdbx_description
1 polymer ?
#
loop_
_entity_poly.entity_id
_entity_poly.type
_entity_poly.pdbx_seq_one_letter_code
_entity_poly.pdbx_strand_id
1 'polypeptide(L)'
;MKSIIFLCYCCLALLGCSSYQLLTHATAEYYVISPATDTLASTPLTERIERLVEPYQTELDSRMNEVIGRAARAMPKGQPESALGNWIADALQAKALQLSTHKVHASVQNYGGIRIAELPAGAITVGTIYELMPFDNTLVIVELSAPMAQHFFDHIAAKGGWPVSKEV
;
A
#
# COMPACT_ATOMS: atom_id res chain seq x y z
N MET A 1 0.11 -41.74 52.43
CA MET A 1 -0.55 -40.68 51.62
C MET A 1 0.39 -39.56 51.18
N LYS A 2 1.19 -38.94 52.06
CA LYS A 2 2.08 -37.80 51.70
C LYS A 2 3.14 -38.14 50.61
N SER A 3 3.73 -39.34 50.62
CA SER A 3 4.71 -39.74 49.58
C SER A 3 4.11 -39.96 48.19
N ILE A 4 2.85 -40.39 48.09
CA ILE A 4 2.18 -40.60 46.78
C ILE A 4 1.84 -39.25 46.14
N ILE A 5 1.42 -38.28 46.95
CA ILE A 5 1.16 -36.91 46.50
C ILE A 5 2.45 -36.25 46.01
N PHE A 6 3.56 -36.44 46.72
CA PHE A 6 4.87 -35.93 46.31
C PHE A 6 5.35 -36.54 44.99
N LEU A 7 5.14 -37.85 44.79
CA LEU A 7 5.48 -38.55 43.55
C LEU A 7 4.63 -38.08 42.35
N CYS A 8 3.33 -37.82 42.57
CA CYS A 8 2.45 -37.24 41.54
C CYS A 8 2.89 -35.82 41.16
N TYR A 9 3.28 -34.99 42.13
CA TYR A 9 3.77 -33.63 41.87
C TYR A 9 5.07 -33.64 41.04
N CYS A 10 5.99 -34.57 41.33
CA CYS A 10 7.19 -34.77 40.51
C CYS A 10 6.85 -35.23 39.08
N CYS A 11 5.87 -36.13 38.89
CA CYS A 11 5.48 -36.57 37.55
C CYS A 11 4.81 -35.46 36.72
N LEU A 12 3.99 -34.61 37.33
CA LEU A 12 3.37 -33.46 36.67
C LEU A 12 4.40 -32.40 36.25
N ALA A 13 5.45 -32.19 37.05
CA ALA A 13 6.54 -31.28 36.70
C ALA A 13 7.37 -31.76 35.50
N LEU A 14 7.48 -33.07 35.27
CA LEU A 14 8.24 -33.65 34.16
C LEU A 14 7.49 -33.63 32.82
N LEU A 15 6.16 -33.44 32.82
CA LEU A 15 5.33 -33.36 31.61
C LEU A 15 5.25 -31.94 31.01
N GLY A 16 5.84 -30.93 31.65
CA GLY A 16 5.79 -29.53 31.22
C GLY A 16 6.84 -29.10 30.19
N CYS A 17 7.81 -29.95 29.86
CA CYS A 17 8.85 -29.63 28.87
C CYS A 17 8.37 -29.88 27.44
N SER A 18 7.55 -28.98 26.90
CA SER A 18 7.31 -28.92 25.45
C SER A 18 8.38 -28.04 24.79
N SER A 19 9.18 -28.60 23.89
CA SER A 19 10.06 -27.80 23.04
C SER A 19 9.21 -26.95 22.10
N TYR A 20 9.29 -25.63 22.23
CA TYR A 20 8.73 -24.71 21.23
C TYR A 20 9.85 -24.32 20.27
N GLN A 21 9.56 -24.36 18.97
CA GLN A 21 10.49 -23.92 17.93
C GLN A 21 10.42 -22.39 17.90
N LEU A 22 11.47 -21.72 18.39
CA LEU A 22 11.63 -20.29 18.21
C LEU A 22 12.49 -20.07 16.97
N LEU A 23 12.02 -19.27 16.01
CA LEU A 23 12.81 -18.87 14.87
C LEU A 23 13.97 -18.00 15.37
N THR A 24 15.17 -18.56 15.50
CA THR A 24 16.36 -17.85 15.99
C THR A 24 17.09 -17.08 14.89
N HIS A 25 16.90 -17.49 13.63
CA HIS A 25 17.51 -16.88 12.46
C HIS A 25 16.57 -16.97 11.25
N ALA A 26 16.38 -15.84 10.58
CA ALA A 26 15.81 -15.76 9.24
C ALA A 26 16.86 -15.09 8.34
N THR A 27 17.35 -15.82 7.34
CA THR A 27 18.26 -15.26 6.34
C THR A 27 17.43 -14.89 5.11
N ALA A 28 17.42 -13.60 4.76
CA ALA A 28 16.87 -13.16 3.49
C ALA A 28 17.93 -13.37 2.40
N GLU A 29 17.68 -14.29 1.47
CA GLU A 29 18.45 -14.37 0.22
C GLU A 29 17.76 -13.52 -0.84
N TYR A 30 18.54 -12.59 -1.42
CA TYR A 30 18.11 -11.79 -2.55
C TYR A 30 18.63 -12.42 -3.83
N TYR A 31 17.73 -12.92 -4.67
CA TYR A 31 18.09 -13.41 -6.00
C TYR A 31 17.98 -12.26 -7.00
N VAL A 32 19.11 -11.85 -7.57
CA VAL A 32 19.13 -10.84 -8.64
C VAL A 32 18.74 -11.51 -9.94
N ILE A 33 17.51 -11.25 -10.39
CA ILE A 33 17.07 -11.61 -11.75
C ILE A 33 17.68 -10.57 -12.68
N SER A 34 18.67 -10.99 -13.49
CA SER A 34 19.29 -10.14 -14.51
C SER A 34 19.23 -10.84 -15.88
N PRO A 35 19.15 -10.10 -16.99
CA PRO A 35 19.20 -10.69 -18.33
C PRO A 35 20.46 -11.54 -18.57
N ALA A 36 21.56 -11.24 -17.88
CA ALA A 36 22.83 -11.96 -17.98
C ALA A 36 22.84 -13.31 -17.21
N THR A 37 21.91 -13.50 -16.27
CA THR A 37 21.75 -14.74 -15.50
C THR A 37 20.53 -15.57 -15.94
N ASP A 38 19.74 -15.06 -16.89
CA ASP A 38 18.57 -15.75 -17.40
C ASP A 38 18.96 -16.77 -18.48
N THR A 39 19.30 -17.98 -18.04
CA THR A 39 19.57 -19.12 -18.93
C THR A 39 18.30 -19.66 -19.61
N LEU A 40 17.12 -19.16 -19.24
CA LEU A 40 15.83 -19.58 -19.75
C LEU A 40 15.26 -18.62 -20.79
N ALA A 41 15.77 -17.39 -20.89
CA ALA A 41 15.43 -16.44 -21.94
C ALA A 41 15.65 -17.09 -23.31
N SER A 42 14.58 -17.30 -24.08
CA SER A 42 14.57 -18.01 -25.38
C SER A 42 14.60 -19.55 -25.33
N THR A 43 14.18 -20.17 -24.24
CA THR A 43 13.87 -21.61 -24.25
C THR A 43 12.46 -21.88 -24.77
N PRO A 44 12.17 -23.09 -25.29
CA PRO A 44 10.80 -23.48 -25.66
C PRO A 44 9.79 -23.40 -24.50
N LEU A 45 10.27 -23.46 -23.25
CA LEU A 45 9.43 -23.24 -22.06
C LEU A 45 9.03 -21.76 -21.95
N THR A 46 9.97 -20.84 -22.09
CA THR A 46 9.72 -19.39 -22.06
C THR A 46 8.80 -18.97 -23.21
N GLU A 47 9.03 -19.44 -24.43
CA GLU A 47 8.14 -19.17 -25.58
C GLU A 47 6.70 -19.70 -25.37
N ARG A 48 6.53 -20.77 -24.59
CA ARG A 48 5.20 -21.28 -24.22
C ARG A 48 4.53 -20.42 -23.16
N ILE A 49 5.30 -19.91 -22.19
CA ILE A 49 4.79 -19.00 -21.16
C ILE A 49 4.44 -17.64 -21.78
N GLU A 50 5.29 -17.09 -22.64
CA GLU A 50 5.03 -15.85 -23.37
C GLU A 50 3.74 -15.95 -24.18
N ARG A 51 3.58 -16.99 -25.00
CA ARG A 51 2.33 -17.22 -25.76
C ARG A 51 1.10 -17.42 -24.86
N LEU A 52 1.28 -17.96 -23.65
CA LEU A 52 0.21 -18.10 -22.68
C LEU A 52 -0.21 -16.75 -22.10
N VAL A 53 0.75 -15.85 -21.84
CA VAL A 53 0.53 -14.55 -21.19
C VAL A 53 0.12 -13.45 -22.18
N GLU A 54 0.61 -13.51 -23.43
CA GLU A 54 0.40 -12.52 -24.50
C GLU A 54 -1.04 -12.03 -24.66
N PRO A 55 -2.10 -12.88 -24.73
CA PRO A 55 -3.46 -12.38 -24.89
C PRO A 55 -3.94 -11.57 -23.68
N TYR A 56 -3.53 -11.95 -22.46
CA TYR A 56 -3.88 -11.21 -21.24
C TYR A 56 -3.13 -9.89 -21.16
N GLN A 57 -1.85 -9.89 -21.53
CA GLN A 57 -1.06 -8.67 -21.61
C GLN A 57 -1.66 -7.69 -22.63
N THR A 58 -2.03 -8.17 -23.81
CA THR A 58 -2.65 -7.34 -24.85
C THR A 58 -3.95 -6.69 -24.39
N GLU A 59 -4.83 -7.46 -23.71
CA GLU A 59 -6.07 -6.90 -23.17
C GLU A 59 -5.77 -5.88 -22.06
N LEU A 60 -4.88 -6.21 -21.12
CA LEU A 60 -4.50 -5.32 -20.02
C LEU A 60 -3.88 -4.02 -20.55
N ASP A 61 -2.95 -4.10 -21.49
CA ASP A 61 -2.28 -2.96 -22.09
C ASP A 61 -3.28 -2.04 -22.79
N SER A 62 -4.30 -2.59 -23.44
CA SER A 62 -5.36 -1.78 -24.07
C SER A 62 -6.13 -0.92 -23.06
N ARG A 63 -6.35 -1.45 -21.84
CA ARG A 63 -7.04 -0.73 -20.76
C ARG A 63 -6.11 0.22 -20.01
N MET A 64 -4.89 -0.24 -19.70
CA MET A 64 -3.92 0.55 -18.93
C MET A 64 -3.40 1.76 -19.71
N ASN A 65 -3.37 1.70 -21.05
CA ASN A 65 -2.94 2.81 -21.91
C ASN A 65 -4.07 3.79 -22.28
N GLU A 66 -5.31 3.56 -21.81
CA GLU A 66 -6.40 4.51 -22.01
C GLU A 66 -6.07 5.84 -21.33
N VAL A 67 -6.04 6.93 -22.12
CA VAL A 67 -5.78 8.29 -21.62
C VAL A 67 -7.05 8.87 -21.02
N ILE A 68 -7.04 9.10 -19.71
CA ILE A 68 -8.19 9.62 -18.94
C ILE A 68 -8.07 11.11 -18.61
N GLY A 69 -6.91 11.72 -18.88
CA GLY A 69 -6.68 13.13 -18.62
C GLY A 69 -5.29 13.58 -19.04
N ARG A 70 -5.00 14.86 -18.77
CA ARG A 70 -3.67 15.44 -18.99
C ARG A 70 -3.24 16.32 -17.82
N ALA A 71 -2.05 16.09 -17.29
CA ALA A 71 -1.40 16.97 -16.33
C ALA A 71 -0.74 18.15 -17.06
N ALA A 72 -1.12 19.37 -16.70
CA ALA A 72 -0.56 20.59 -17.32
C ALA A 72 0.92 20.83 -16.96
N ARG A 73 1.36 20.29 -15.82
CA ARG A 73 2.72 20.40 -15.29
C ARG A 73 3.06 19.14 -14.48
N ALA A 74 4.34 18.91 -14.26
CA ALA A 74 4.78 17.87 -13.35
C ALA A 74 4.34 18.21 -11.92
N MET A 75 3.93 17.19 -11.17
CA MET A 75 3.50 17.30 -9.79
C MET A 75 4.37 16.38 -8.92
N PRO A 76 5.43 16.90 -8.29
CA PRO A 76 6.28 16.10 -7.41
C PRO A 76 5.53 15.74 -6.13
N LYS A 77 5.87 14.58 -5.56
CA LYS A 77 5.46 14.13 -4.24
C LYS A 77 6.43 14.67 -3.18
N GLY A 78 5.89 15.14 -2.06
CA GLY A 78 6.69 15.66 -0.94
C GLY A 78 5.88 15.82 0.34
N GLN A 79 6.60 16.08 1.44
CA GLN A 79 6.08 16.37 2.77
C GLN A 79 6.60 17.74 3.25
N PRO A 80 5.85 18.46 4.11
CA PRO A 80 4.52 18.11 4.61
C PRO A 80 3.42 18.25 3.55
N GLU A 81 3.64 19.13 2.57
CA GLU A 81 2.71 19.46 1.48
C GLU A 81 3.41 19.26 0.12
N SER A 82 2.66 18.91 -0.92
CA SER A 82 3.19 18.83 -2.28
C SER A 82 2.09 18.94 -3.32
N ALA A 83 2.45 19.34 -4.54
CA ALA A 83 1.50 19.49 -5.63
C ALA A 83 0.72 18.19 -5.90
N LEU A 84 1.40 17.04 -5.90
CA LEU A 84 0.74 15.75 -6.10
C LEU A 84 -0.15 15.36 -4.92
N GLY A 85 0.36 15.54 -3.69
CA GLY A 85 -0.38 15.23 -2.48
C GLY A 85 -1.69 15.99 -2.40
N ASN A 86 -1.62 17.31 -2.56
CA ASN A 86 -2.79 18.19 -2.48
C ASN A 86 -3.81 17.85 -3.57
N TRP A 87 -3.35 17.62 -4.80
CA TRP A 87 -4.24 17.26 -5.90
C TRP A 87 -5.01 15.97 -5.61
N ILE A 88 -4.36 14.96 -5.01
CA ILE A 88 -5.01 13.71 -4.61
C ILE A 88 -6.02 13.97 -3.49
N ALA A 89 -5.64 14.72 -2.45
CA ALA A 89 -6.54 15.03 -1.34
C ALA A 89 -7.78 15.79 -1.83
N ASP A 90 -7.60 16.81 -2.66
CA ASP A 90 -8.70 17.56 -3.28
C ASP A 90 -9.61 16.64 -4.12
N ALA A 91 -9.04 15.73 -4.91
CA ALA A 91 -9.80 14.76 -5.69
C ALA A 91 -10.63 13.81 -4.80
N LEU A 92 -10.07 13.35 -3.68
CA LEU A 92 -10.79 12.53 -2.69
C LEU A 92 -11.96 13.30 -2.07
N GLN A 93 -11.75 14.56 -1.67
CA GLN A 93 -12.82 15.38 -1.10
C GLN A 93 -13.92 15.66 -2.13
N ALA A 94 -13.54 16.02 -3.36
CA ALA A 94 -14.49 16.24 -4.45
C ALA A 94 -15.33 14.98 -4.73
N LYS A 95 -14.71 13.80 -4.73
CA LYS A 95 -15.43 12.55 -4.92
C LYS A 95 -16.33 12.21 -3.73
N ALA A 96 -15.89 12.45 -2.50
CA ALA A 96 -16.68 12.22 -1.30
C ALA A 96 -17.96 13.07 -1.32
N LEU A 97 -17.85 14.35 -1.68
CA LEU A 97 -18.98 15.28 -1.80
C LEU A 97 -19.95 14.92 -2.93
N GLN A 98 -19.49 14.24 -3.98
CA GLN A 98 -20.38 13.71 -5.03
C GLN A 98 -21.15 12.46 -4.58
N LEU A 99 -20.54 11.63 -3.75
CA LEU A 99 -21.10 10.34 -3.32
C LEU A 99 -21.93 10.43 -2.03
N SER A 100 -21.86 11.54 -1.30
CA SER A 100 -22.44 11.68 0.03
C SER A 100 -23.08 13.05 0.22
N THR A 101 -24.17 13.08 1.00
CA THR A 101 -24.79 14.31 1.48
C THR A 101 -24.18 14.80 2.80
N HIS A 102 -23.24 14.06 3.38
CA HIS A 102 -22.57 14.45 4.61
C HIS A 102 -21.64 15.64 4.37
N LYS A 103 -21.56 16.52 5.36
CA LYS A 103 -20.59 17.61 5.35
C LYS A 103 -19.18 17.05 5.54
N VAL A 104 -18.32 17.22 4.55
CA VAL A 104 -16.90 16.81 4.62
C VAL A 104 -16.03 18.05 4.79
N HIS A 105 -15.45 18.23 5.97
CA HIS A 105 -14.59 19.38 6.28
C HIS A 105 -13.21 19.29 5.63
N ALA A 106 -12.65 18.09 5.57
CA ALA A 106 -11.32 17.82 5.04
C ALA A 106 -11.25 16.40 4.49
N SER A 107 -10.32 16.15 3.56
CA SER A 107 -9.85 14.81 3.23
C SER A 107 -8.36 14.70 3.53
N VAL A 108 -7.90 13.48 3.84
CA VAL A 108 -6.50 13.19 4.11
C VAL A 108 -6.12 11.91 3.38
N GLN A 109 -4.97 11.93 2.71
CA GLN A 109 -4.34 10.75 2.13
C GLN A 109 -3.01 10.52 2.84
N ASN A 110 -2.78 9.33 3.40
CA ASN A 110 -1.49 9.06 4.02
C ASN A 110 -0.36 9.09 2.97
N TYR A 111 0.78 9.71 3.32
CA TYR A 111 1.89 9.94 2.38
C TYR A 111 2.43 8.66 1.73
N GLY A 112 2.48 7.56 2.48
CA GLY A 112 2.96 6.26 2.01
C GLY A 112 2.02 5.56 1.01
N GLY A 113 0.75 5.96 0.97
CA GLY A 113 -0.27 5.45 0.05
C GLY A 113 -0.04 5.92 -1.40
N ILE A 114 0.68 7.02 -1.59
CA ILE A 114 1.04 7.55 -2.91
C ILE A 114 2.39 6.95 -3.33
N ARG A 115 2.41 6.19 -4.43
CA ARG A 115 3.52 5.28 -4.74
C ARG A 115 4.50 5.78 -5.79
N ILE A 116 4.15 6.80 -6.55
CA ILE A 116 5.09 7.49 -7.45
C ILE A 116 5.78 8.67 -6.74
N ALA A 117 7.00 8.99 -7.18
CA ALA A 117 7.73 10.15 -6.69
C ALA A 117 7.26 11.46 -7.34
N GLU A 118 6.69 11.38 -8.54
CA GLU A 118 6.19 12.51 -9.31
C GLU A 118 5.14 12.03 -10.32
N LEU A 119 4.07 12.80 -10.52
CA LEU A 119 3.22 12.66 -11.70
C LEU A 119 3.77 13.58 -12.81
N PRO A 120 4.27 13.05 -13.93
CA PRO A 120 4.83 13.87 -15.00
C PRO A 120 3.76 14.71 -15.70
N ALA A 121 4.19 15.80 -16.34
CA ALA A 121 3.33 16.54 -17.26
C ALA A 121 2.96 15.66 -18.48
N GLY A 122 1.79 15.88 -19.06
CA GLY A 122 1.35 15.16 -20.25
C GLY A 122 0.18 14.22 -19.99
N ALA A 123 0.10 13.12 -20.74
CA ALA A 123 -1.02 12.19 -20.66
C ALA A 123 -1.04 11.43 -19.32
N ILE A 124 -2.22 11.36 -18.71
CA ILE A 124 -2.52 10.51 -17.55
C ILE A 124 -3.32 9.34 -18.08
N THR A 125 -2.80 8.13 -17.93
CA THR A 125 -3.51 6.91 -18.31
C THR A 125 -4.12 6.22 -17.10
N VAL A 126 -4.97 5.21 -17.33
CA VAL A 126 -5.44 4.30 -16.27
C VAL A 126 -4.24 3.68 -15.54
N GLY A 127 -3.22 3.22 -16.27
CA GLY A 127 -1.98 2.68 -15.70
C GLY A 127 -1.25 3.69 -14.81
N THR A 128 -1.21 4.97 -15.20
CA THR A 128 -0.64 6.02 -14.35
C THR A 128 -1.33 6.11 -12.98
N ILE A 129 -2.65 5.94 -12.92
CA ILE A 129 -3.39 5.95 -11.65
C ILE A 129 -3.12 4.69 -10.82
N TYR A 130 -3.02 3.52 -11.46
CA TYR A 130 -2.62 2.28 -10.78
C TYR A 130 -1.20 2.36 -10.23
N GLU A 131 -0.25 3.00 -10.92
CA GLU A 131 1.08 3.24 -10.37
C GLU A 131 1.05 4.24 -9.20
N LEU A 132 0.17 5.24 -9.27
CA LEU A 132 0.05 6.32 -8.29
C LEU A 132 -0.59 5.86 -6.97
N MET A 133 -1.71 5.14 -7.03
CA MET A 133 -2.44 4.58 -5.88
C MET A 133 -2.82 3.11 -6.18
N PRO A 134 -1.85 2.17 -6.12
CA PRO A 134 -2.05 0.76 -6.49
C PRO A 134 -2.87 -0.05 -5.49
N PHE A 135 -3.24 0.56 -4.36
CA PHE A 135 -4.02 -0.11 -3.34
C PHE A 135 -5.49 0.07 -3.67
N ASP A 136 -6.24 -1.03 -3.68
CA ASP A 136 -7.69 -1.04 -3.87
C ASP A 136 -8.42 -0.54 -2.61
N ASN A 137 -8.04 0.66 -2.18
CA ASN A 137 -8.55 1.31 -0.98
C ASN A 137 -9.94 1.89 -1.26
N THR A 138 -10.82 1.77 -0.29
CA THR A 138 -12.15 2.40 -0.34
C THR A 138 -12.10 3.82 0.22
N LEU A 139 -12.79 4.76 -0.44
CA LEU A 139 -13.04 6.09 0.11
C LEU A 139 -14.04 6.00 1.26
N VAL A 140 -13.63 6.45 2.44
CA VAL A 140 -14.46 6.45 3.66
C VAL A 140 -14.62 7.85 4.21
N ILE A 141 -15.81 8.16 4.74
CA ILE A 141 -16.09 9.40 5.48
C ILE A 141 -16.20 9.02 6.95
N VAL A 142 -15.42 9.69 7.79
CA VAL A 142 -15.41 9.47 9.24
C VAL A 142 -15.76 10.76 9.97
N GLU A 143 -16.57 10.65 11.01
CA GLU A 143 -16.82 11.73 11.96
C GLU A 143 -15.92 11.54 13.17
N LEU A 144 -15.17 12.58 13.53
CA LEU A 144 -14.24 12.56 14.66
C LEU A 144 -14.70 13.53 15.74
N SER A 145 -14.63 13.11 17.00
CA SER A 145 -14.71 14.03 18.12
C SER A 145 -13.50 14.96 18.14
N ALA A 146 -13.63 16.15 18.74
CA ALA A 146 -12.52 17.11 18.80
C ALA A 146 -11.22 16.52 19.39
N PRO A 147 -11.23 15.73 20.48
CA PRO A 147 -10.01 15.09 20.99
C PRO A 147 -9.38 14.10 20.00
N MET A 148 -10.21 13.35 19.25
CA MET A 148 -9.71 12.39 18.26
C MET A 148 -9.12 13.11 17.04
N ALA A 149 -9.75 14.21 16.61
CA ALA A 149 -9.22 15.06 15.55
C ALA A 149 -7.84 15.62 15.92
N GLN A 150 -7.67 16.12 17.15
CA GLN A 150 -6.37 16.59 17.64
C GLN A 150 -5.32 15.46 17.62
N HIS A 151 -5.65 14.28 18.15
CA HIS A 151 -4.73 13.14 18.13
C HIS A 151 -4.34 12.72 16.70
N PHE A 152 -5.29 12.80 15.76
CA PHE A 152 -5.01 12.53 14.35
C PHE A 152 -4.07 13.57 13.73
N PHE A 153 -4.26 14.86 14.03
CA PHE A 153 -3.37 15.92 13.56
C PHE A 153 -1.96 15.81 14.15
N ASP A 154 -1.85 15.48 15.43
CA ASP A 154 -0.56 15.23 16.09
C ASP A 154 0.15 14.03 15.44
N HIS A 155 -0.60 12.98 15.09
CA HIS A 155 -0.05 11.83 14.37
C HIS A 155 0.47 12.22 12.98
N ILE A 156 -0.29 13.00 12.22
CA ILE A 156 0.13 13.49 10.89
C ILE A 156 1.41 14.31 11.02
N ALA A 157 1.46 15.25 11.96
CA ALA A 157 2.63 16.09 12.20
C ALA A 157 3.86 15.26 12.59
N ALA A 158 3.71 14.27 13.47
CA ALA A 158 4.78 13.36 13.89
C ALA A 158 5.33 12.50 12.74
N LYS A 159 4.56 12.31 11.65
CA LYS A 159 4.99 11.60 10.43
C LYS A 159 5.58 12.53 9.36
N GLY A 160 5.84 13.79 9.69
CA GLY A 160 6.38 14.79 8.77
C GLY A 160 5.32 15.49 7.90
N GLY A 161 4.03 15.29 8.20
CA GLY A 161 2.91 15.83 7.44
C GLY A 161 2.39 14.89 6.36
N TRP A 162 1.08 14.89 6.14
CA TRP A 162 0.37 14.12 5.12
C TRP A 162 -0.43 15.07 4.24
N PRO A 163 -0.69 14.69 2.97
CA PRO A 163 -1.62 15.39 2.10
C PRO A 163 -2.98 15.67 2.76
N VAL A 164 -3.40 16.93 2.73
CA VAL A 164 -4.72 17.42 3.18
C VAL A 164 -5.31 18.28 2.07
N SER A 165 -6.64 18.25 1.89
CA SER A 165 -7.31 19.08 0.89
C SER A 165 -7.28 20.57 1.23
N LYS A 166 -7.49 21.44 0.22
CA LYS A 166 -7.32 22.89 0.33
C LYS A 166 -8.23 23.61 1.33
N GLU A 167 -9.31 22.95 1.79
CA GLU A 167 -10.39 23.57 2.58
C GLU A 167 -10.10 23.57 4.10
N VAL A 168 -8.85 23.32 4.49
CA VAL A 168 -8.40 23.23 5.90
C VAL A 168 -7.47 24.37 6.26
#